data_AF-A0AAP0EYU6-F1
#
_entry.id   AF-A0AAP0EYU6-F1
#
_cell.length_a   1.000
_cell.length_b   1.000
_cell.length_c   1.000
_cell.angle_alpha   90.00
_cell.angle_beta   90.00
_cell.angle_gamma   90.00
#
_symmetry.space_group_name_H-M   'P 1'
#
loop_
_entity.id
_entity.type
_entity.pdbx_description
1 polymer ?
#
loop_
_entity_poly.entity_id
_entity_poly.type
_entity_poly.pdbx_seq_one_letter_code
_entity_poly.pdbx_strand_id
1 'polypeptide(L)'
;MCKGRVIERIKASIDGNKRIIYLGDGKGDYCSSLNLREQDFMMPRKNYPVWDLICNDPSLIKAKIHPWSDGEELQRTLLHLIHTVSYLEDNNIDESNDLFISSFRPLPISVPH
;
A
#
# COMPACT_ATOMS: atom_id res chain seq x y z
N MET A 1 -2.84 -22.29 -0.20
CA MET A 1 -3.31 -21.34 0.84
C MET A 1 -3.99 -20.16 0.15
N CYS A 2 -5.22 -19.82 0.50
CA CYS A 2 -5.91 -18.65 -0.07
C CYS A 2 -5.50 -17.41 0.72
N LYS A 3 -4.65 -16.56 0.13
CA LYS A 3 -4.16 -15.34 0.77
C LYS A 3 -5.31 -14.34 1.05
N GLY A 4 -6.37 -14.32 0.22
CA GLY A 4 -7.58 -13.54 0.48
C GLY A 4 -8.25 -13.87 1.82
N ARG A 5 -8.40 -15.16 2.15
CA ARG A 5 -8.96 -15.59 3.46
C ARG A 5 -8.07 -15.20 4.65
N VAL A 6 -6.77 -15.06 4.42
CA VAL A 6 -5.84 -14.57 5.47
C VAL A 6 -6.10 -13.09 5.72
N ILE A 7 -6.29 -12.29 4.67
CA ILE A 7 -6.60 -10.85 4.79
C ILE A 7 -7.93 -10.63 5.49
N GLU A 8 -8.96 -11.40 5.18
CA GLU A 8 -10.26 -11.33 5.89
C GLU A 8 -10.09 -11.55 7.40
N ARG A 9 -9.30 -12.56 7.80
CA ARG A 9 -9.04 -12.86 9.21
C ARG A 9 -8.24 -11.75 9.89
N ILE A 10 -7.22 -11.20 9.22
CA ILE A 10 -6.44 -10.09 9.76
C ILE A 10 -7.36 -8.88 9.99
N LYS A 11 -8.18 -8.51 8.99
CA LYS A 11 -9.15 -7.41 9.11
C LYS A 11 -10.13 -7.60 10.26
N ALA A 12 -10.55 -8.84 10.53
CA ALA A 12 -11.44 -9.15 11.65
C ALA A 12 -10.74 -9.10 13.02
N SER A 13 -9.40 -9.20 13.05
CA SER A 13 -8.60 -9.22 14.27
C SER A 13 -7.98 -7.87 14.66
N ILE A 14 -7.96 -6.89 13.74
CA ILE A 14 -7.37 -5.58 13.97
C ILE A 14 -8.46 -4.52 14.16
N ASP A 15 -8.14 -3.46 14.90
CA ASP A 15 -9.05 -2.33 15.07
C ASP A 15 -9.39 -1.69 13.70
N GLY A 16 -10.63 -1.23 13.54
CA GLY A 16 -11.12 -0.70 12.27
C GLY A 16 -10.33 0.51 11.73
N ASN A 17 -9.67 1.25 12.61
CA ASN A 17 -8.80 2.40 12.28
C ASN A 17 -7.41 1.99 11.78
N LYS A 18 -6.97 0.75 11.99
CA LYS A 18 -5.68 0.27 11.49
C LYS A 18 -5.74 0.07 10.00
N ARG A 19 -4.64 0.39 9.32
CA ARG A 19 -4.47 0.25 7.86
C ARG A 19 -3.57 -0.94 7.54
N ILE A 20 -3.85 -1.61 6.43
CA ILE A 20 -3.02 -2.70 5.90
C ILE A 20 -2.19 -2.16 4.75
N ILE A 21 -0.89 -2.45 4.76
CA ILE A 21 0.00 -2.29 3.58
C ILE A 21 0.29 -3.69 3.05
N TYR A 22 -0.23 -4.02 1.88
CA TYR A 22 -0.07 -5.33 1.27
C TYR A 22 0.96 -5.29 0.14
N LEU A 23 1.96 -6.18 0.19
CA LEU A 23 2.97 -6.32 -0.86
C LEU A 23 2.72 -7.63 -1.61
N GLY A 24 2.78 -7.61 -2.94
CA GLY A 24 2.60 -8.82 -3.74
C GLY A 24 3.15 -8.70 -5.15
N ASP A 25 3.43 -9.86 -5.74
CA ASP A 25 3.93 -10.02 -7.11
C ASP A 25 3.17 -11.12 -7.88
N GLY A 26 2.68 -12.16 -7.21
CA GLY A 26 2.06 -13.32 -7.83
C GLY A 26 0.55 -13.19 -8.11
N LYS A 27 0.03 -14.04 -9.01
CA LYS A 27 -1.42 -14.09 -9.33
C LYS A 27 -2.31 -14.29 -8.09
N GLY A 28 -1.83 -15.06 -7.11
CA GLY A 28 -2.55 -15.33 -5.87
C GLY A 28 -2.71 -14.10 -4.97
N ASP A 29 -1.96 -13.03 -5.22
CA ASP A 29 -2.04 -11.76 -4.50
C ASP A 29 -3.19 -10.88 -4.99
N TYR A 30 -3.64 -11.05 -6.25
CA TYR A 30 -4.76 -10.27 -6.80
C TYR A 30 -6.05 -10.44 -5.99
N CYS A 31 -6.38 -11.68 -5.61
CA CYS A 31 -7.54 -11.95 -4.76
C CYS A 31 -7.40 -11.35 -3.35
N SER A 32 -6.18 -11.25 -2.81
CA SER A 32 -5.94 -10.53 -1.56
C SER A 32 -6.20 -9.04 -1.72
N SER A 33 -5.76 -8.45 -2.83
CA SER A 33 -5.92 -7.02 -3.12
C SER A 33 -7.39 -6.59 -3.20
N LEU A 34 -8.27 -7.44 -3.75
CA LEU A 34 -9.72 -7.19 -3.80
C LEU A 34 -10.38 -7.09 -2.41
N ASN A 35 -9.75 -7.68 -1.39
CA ASN A 35 -10.27 -7.68 -0.02
C ASN A 35 -9.79 -6.49 0.83
N LEU A 36 -8.91 -5.64 0.29
CA LEU A 36 -8.44 -4.44 0.96
C LEU A 36 -9.54 -3.36 0.99
N ARG A 37 -9.49 -2.47 1.98
CA ARG A 37 -10.38 -1.32 2.12
C ARG A 37 -9.78 -0.09 1.46
N GLU A 38 -10.59 0.96 1.34
CA GLU A 38 -10.19 2.24 0.75
C GLU A 38 -9.03 2.92 1.49
N GLN A 39 -8.97 2.78 2.82
CA GLN A 39 -7.87 3.29 3.66
C GLN A 39 -6.58 2.47 3.61
N ASP A 40 -6.63 1.27 3.02
CA ASP A 40 -5.49 0.34 2.94
C ASP A 40 -4.65 0.64 1.67
N PHE A 41 -3.44 0.08 1.61
CA PHE A 41 -2.49 0.27 0.51
C PHE A 41 -2.12 -1.06 -0.15
N MET A 42 -2.13 -1.10 -1.48
CA MET A 42 -1.66 -2.22 -2.29
C MET A 42 -0.36 -1.84 -3.00
N MET A 43 0.70 -2.62 -2.81
CA MET A 43 2.02 -2.42 -3.41
C MET A 43 2.38 -3.55 -4.38
N PRO A 44 1.89 -3.52 -5.64
CA PRO A 44 2.18 -4.56 -6.62
C PRO A 44 3.56 -4.40 -7.26
N ARG A 45 4.28 -5.51 -7.41
CA ARG A 45 5.54 -5.52 -8.16
C ARG A 45 5.26 -5.37 -9.66
N LYS A 46 5.83 -4.34 -10.28
CA LYS A 46 5.68 -4.09 -11.73
C LYS A 46 6.28 -5.24 -12.55
N ASN A 47 5.65 -5.54 -13.68
CA ASN A 47 6.04 -6.61 -14.61
C ASN A 47 5.92 -8.03 -14.02
N TYR A 48 5.13 -8.19 -12.96
CA TYR A 48 4.77 -9.48 -12.37
C TYR A 48 3.26 -9.68 -12.45
N PRO A 49 2.77 -10.93 -12.35
CA PRO A 49 1.38 -11.22 -12.69
C PRO A 49 0.30 -10.45 -11.91
N VAL A 50 0.55 -10.04 -10.67
CA VAL A 50 -0.43 -9.21 -9.93
C VAL A 50 -0.59 -7.82 -10.55
N TRP A 51 0.49 -7.25 -11.07
CA TRP A 51 0.49 -5.93 -11.69
C TRP A 51 -0.33 -5.94 -12.97
N ASP A 52 -0.13 -6.95 -13.82
CA ASP A 52 -0.89 -7.10 -15.07
C ASP A 52 -2.39 -7.22 -14.78
N LEU A 53 -2.78 -8.00 -13.76
CA LEU A 53 -4.18 -8.15 -13.35
C LEU A 53 -4.79 -6.85 -12.82
N ILE A 54 -4.03 -6.07 -12.04
CA ILE A 54 -4.49 -4.77 -11.53
C ILE A 54 -4.59 -3.75 -12.67
N CYS A 55 -3.65 -3.73 -13.62
CA CYS A 55 -3.70 -2.82 -14.77
C CYS A 55 -4.87 -3.10 -15.71
N ASN A 56 -5.32 -4.35 -15.80
CA ASN A 56 -6.47 -4.70 -16.63
C ASN A 56 -7.77 -4.03 -16.15
N ASP A 57 -7.98 -3.97 -14.83
CA ASP A 57 -9.12 -3.27 -14.24
C ASP A 57 -8.79 -2.76 -12.82
N PRO A 58 -8.18 -1.57 -12.70
CA PRO A 58 -7.79 -1.02 -11.41
C PRO A 58 -8.99 -0.61 -10.56
N SER A 59 -10.17 -0.43 -11.15
CA SER A 59 -11.38 0.01 -10.44
C SER A 59 -11.91 -1.02 -9.45
N LEU A 60 -11.52 -2.29 -9.59
CA LEU A 60 -11.88 -3.38 -8.68
C LEU A 60 -11.10 -3.32 -7.36
N ILE A 61 -9.98 -2.59 -7.33
CA ILE A 61 -9.13 -2.45 -6.15
C ILE A 61 -9.52 -1.17 -5.42
N LYS A 62 -10.11 -1.33 -4.23
CA LYS A 62 -10.49 -0.19 -3.38
C LYS A 62 -9.30 0.53 -2.76
N ALA A 63 -8.24 -0.23 -2.45
CA ALA A 63 -7.04 0.30 -1.83
C ALA A 63 -6.25 1.21 -2.77
N LYS A 64 -5.50 2.15 -2.18
CA LYS A 64 -4.55 2.99 -2.93
C LYS A 64 -3.41 2.12 -3.48
N ILE A 65 -3.14 2.23 -4.79
CA ILE A 65 -2.15 1.39 -5.48
C ILE A 65 -0.81 2.11 -5.61
N HIS A 66 0.26 1.49 -5.11
CA HIS A 66 1.63 2.02 -5.09
C HIS A 66 2.62 1.01 -5.68
N PRO A 67 2.80 0.98 -7.01
CA PRO A 67 3.62 -0.04 -7.67
C PRO A 67 5.12 0.19 -7.44
N TRP A 68 5.90 -0.89 -7.39
CA TRP A 68 7.36 -0.85 -7.22
C TRP A 68 8.07 -1.78 -8.21
N SER A 69 9.27 -1.42 -8.62
CA SER A 69 10.05 -2.16 -9.63
C SER A 69 11.25 -2.90 -9.02
N ASP A 70 11.88 -2.29 -8.01
CA ASP A 70 13.07 -2.78 -7.33
C ASP A 70 13.02 -2.50 -5.82
N GLY A 71 14.08 -2.91 -5.11
CA GLY A 71 14.17 -2.77 -3.66
C GLY A 71 14.26 -1.32 -3.18
N GLU A 72 14.82 -0.41 -3.99
CA GLU A 72 14.95 1.00 -3.62
C GLU A 72 13.59 1.71 -3.71
N GLU A 73 12.85 1.49 -4.81
CA GLU A 73 11.49 1.99 -4.96
C GLU A 73 10.57 1.43 -3.87
N LEU A 74 10.71 0.14 -3.57
CA LEU A 74 9.96 -0.53 -2.51
C LEU A 74 10.23 0.13 -1.15
N GLN A 75 11.51 0.27 -0.77
CA GLN A 75 11.90 0.87 0.50
C GLN A 75 11.39 2.30 0.63
N ARG A 76 11.63 3.15 -0.38
CA ARG A 76 11.21 4.55 -0.38
C ARG A 76 9.70 4.68 -0.20
N THR A 77 8.95 3.91 -0.96
CA THR A 77 7.48 3.98 -0.95
C THR A 77 6.91 3.42 0.37
N LEU A 78 7.45 2.30 0.85
CA LEU A 78 6.99 1.69 2.10
C LEU A 78 7.23 2.61 3.31
N LEU A 79 8.42 3.21 3.41
CA LEU A 79 8.73 4.17 4.49
C LEU A 79 7.84 5.41 4.41
N HIS A 80 7.60 5.93 3.21
CA HIS A 80 6.68 7.05 3.02
C HIS A 80 5.27 6.71 3.52
N LEU A 81 4.73 5.55 3.15
CA LEU A 81 3.41 5.11 3.60
C LEU A 81 3.35 4.94 5.13
N ILE A 82 4.35 4.31 5.74
CA ILE A 82 4.40 4.14 7.21
C ILE A 82 4.39 5.50 7.91
N HIS A 83 5.25 6.43 7.49
CA HIS A 83 5.31 7.76 8.09
C HIS A 83 4.00 8.54 7.91
N THR A 84 3.39 8.44 6.73
CA THR A 84 2.08 9.05 6.47
C THR A 84 1.02 8.49 7.41
N VAL A 85 0.94 7.17 7.58
CA VAL A 85 -0.03 6.55 8.51
C VAL A 85 0.21 6.99 9.95
N SER A 86 1.46 6.98 10.42
CA SER A 86 1.80 7.44 11.78
C SER A 86 1.42 8.90 12.01
N TYR A 87 1.73 9.78 11.05
CA TYR A 87 1.36 11.19 11.14
C TYR A 87 -0.15 11.41 11.19
N LEU A 88 -0.92 10.69 10.36
CA LEU A 88 -2.37 10.78 10.36
C LEU A 88 -2.98 10.26 11.68
N GLU A 89 -2.45 9.17 12.24
CA GLU A 89 -2.86 8.64 13.54
C GLU A 89 -2.60 9.66 14.66
N ASP A 90 -1.41 10.28 14.69
CA ASP A 90 -1.03 11.26 15.73
C ASP A 90 -1.89 12.53 15.71
N ASN A 91 -2.33 12.96 14.52
CA ASN A 91 -3.04 14.22 14.33
C ASN A 91 -4.57 14.06 14.19
N ASN A 92 -5.12 12.83 14.25
CA ASN A 92 -6.54 12.54 14.00
C ASN A 92 -7.07 13.15 12.68
N ILE A 93 -6.24 13.19 11.62
CA ILE A 93 -6.61 13.79 10.33
C ILE A 93 -7.29 12.74 9.47
N ASP A 94 -8.51 13.04 9.00
CA ASP A 94 -9.17 12.27 7.96
C ASP A 94 -8.56 12.56 6.58
N GLU A 95 -8.30 11.52 5.81
CA GLU A 95 -7.47 11.53 4.59
C GLU A 95 -8.16 12.21 3.39
N SER A 96 -9.37 12.75 3.58
CA SER A 96 -10.16 13.46 2.56
C SER A 96 -9.51 14.75 2.04
N ASN A 97 -8.36 15.17 2.58
CA ASN A 97 -7.60 16.36 2.15
C ASN A 97 -6.25 15.96 1.49
N ASP A 98 -6.31 15.50 0.23
CA ASP A 98 -5.16 15.09 -0.61
C ASP A 98 -4.10 16.19 -0.88
N LEU A 99 -4.31 17.44 -0.45
CA LEU A 99 -3.45 18.59 -0.78
C LEU A 99 -2.19 18.75 0.09
N PHE A 100 -2.10 18.09 1.26
CA PHE A 100 -0.95 18.26 2.17
C PHE A 100 0.18 17.24 1.98
N ILE A 101 -0.11 16.10 1.34
CA ILE A 101 0.79 14.93 1.23
C ILE A 101 2.01 15.21 0.34
N SER A 102 1.91 16.13 -0.63
CA SER A 102 3.01 16.44 -1.57
C SER A 102 4.20 17.19 -0.96
N SER A 103 4.14 17.58 0.32
CA SER A 103 5.16 18.43 0.96
C SER A 103 6.35 17.67 1.57
N PHE A 104 6.23 16.37 1.82
CA PHE A 104 7.34 15.55 2.31
C PHE A 104 8.22 15.09 1.15
N ARG A 105 9.10 15.99 0.67
CA ARG A 105 10.20 15.61 -0.21
C ARG A 105 11.18 14.73 0.59
N PRO A 106 11.65 13.59 0.04
CA PRO A 106 12.69 12.81 0.67
C PRO A 106 13.95 13.67 0.82
N LEU A 107 14.54 13.68 2.02
CA LEU A 107 15.88 14.23 2.21
C LEU A 107 16.86 13.45 1.32
N PRO A 108 17.76 14.11 0.57
CA PRO A 108 18.74 13.41 -0.24
C PRO A 108 19.62 12.57 0.68
N ILE A 109 19.60 11.25 0.48
CA ILE A 109 20.49 10.33 1.17
C ILE A 109 21.89 10.61 0.62
N SER A 110 22.72 11.29 1.42
CA SER A 110 24.14 11.46 1.11
C SER A 110 24.83 10.11 1.17
N VAL A 111 25.21 9.57 0.01
CA VAL A 111 26.04 8.37 -0.08
C VAL A 111 27.49 8.77 0.28
N PRO A 112 28.11 8.22 1.33
CA PRO A 112 29.53 8.45 1.59
C PRO A 112 30.37 7.77 0.50
N HIS A 113 31.37 8.50 0.01
CA HIS A 113 32.37 8.06 -0.97
C HIS A 113 33.32 7.00 -0.40
#